data_AF-T1B407-F1
#
_entry.id   AF-T1B407-F1
#
_cell.length_a   1.000
_cell.length_b   1.000
_cell.length_c   1.000
_cell.angle_alpha   90.00
_cell.angle_beta   90.00
_cell.angle_gamma   90.00
#
_symmetry.space_group_name_H-M   'P 1'
#
loop_
_entity.id
_entity.type
_entity.pdbx_description
1 polymer ?
#
loop_
_entity_poly.entity_id
_entity_poly.type
_entity_poly.pdbx_seq_one_letter_code
_entity_poly.pdbx_strand_id
1 'polypeptide(L)'
;SKRAVVALAEDVRIRTRRSGSQNTFQVEFDKSWIDDSDDWELVYYRVDPIPEGTTEVDLSRLRLALSKESVESLARHLGETYAVFLKRPDFTIKLGTEVVAAAEFADWSYLPEYPPRDYTGELTTADGDKVHVRLRAGLMRHSSQVGDYGVYLYCNDRFIVGALKDSSVGFVSGLLGQMHPSLSLLRAELWLSGPARAMPWNSTKSGLHQDH
;
A
#
# COMPACT_ATOMS: atom_id res chain seq x y z
N SER A 1 -11.63 3.30 3.64
CA SER A 1 -11.77 3.84 2.28
C SER A 1 -12.60 5.12 2.23
N LYS A 2 -13.74 5.26 2.92
CA LYS A 2 -14.57 6.49 2.95
C LYS A 2 -13.78 7.76 3.36
N ARG A 3 -12.94 7.68 4.39
CA ARG A 3 -12.07 8.80 4.83
C ARG A 3 -11.13 9.32 3.74
N ALA A 4 -10.68 8.45 2.82
CA ALA A 4 -9.72 8.85 1.78
C ALA A 4 -10.37 9.76 0.73
N VAL A 5 -11.57 9.41 0.26
CA VAL A 5 -12.30 10.23 -0.73
C VAL A 5 -12.76 11.56 -0.13
N VAL A 6 -13.21 11.57 1.12
CA VAL A 6 -13.58 12.80 1.86
C VAL A 6 -12.37 13.72 2.11
N ALA A 7 -11.20 13.14 2.38
CA ALA A 7 -9.96 13.91 2.56
C ALA A 7 -9.47 14.55 1.24
N LEU A 8 -9.84 13.99 0.10
CA LEU A 8 -9.35 14.42 -1.21
C LEU A 8 -10.27 15.43 -1.90
N ALA A 9 -11.59 15.33 -1.70
CA ALA A 9 -12.58 16.06 -2.48
C ALA A 9 -13.76 16.52 -1.62
N GLU A 10 -14.42 17.59 -2.05
CA GLU A 10 -15.68 18.03 -1.45
C GLU A 10 -16.89 17.31 -2.03
N ASP A 11 -16.79 16.85 -3.28
CA ASP A 11 -17.84 16.07 -3.96
C ASP A 11 -17.33 14.71 -4.36
N VAL A 12 -18.11 13.70 -4.01
CA VAL A 12 -17.83 12.31 -4.38
C VAL A 12 -19.05 11.71 -5.05
N ARG A 13 -18.85 11.18 -6.25
CA ARG A 13 -19.84 10.38 -6.98
C ARG A 13 -19.26 9.01 -7.27
N ILE A 14 -19.99 7.97 -6.89
CA ILE A 14 -19.59 6.58 -7.16
C ILE A 14 -20.67 5.96 -8.03
N ARG A 15 -20.29 5.51 -9.23
CA ARG A 15 -21.16 4.75 -10.14
C ARG A 15 -20.63 3.34 -10.26
N THR A 16 -21.49 2.34 -10.13
CA THR A 16 -21.09 0.93 -10.24
C THR A 16 -22.09 0.12 -11.03
N ARG A 17 -21.55 -0.76 -11.88
CA ARG A 17 -22.32 -1.74 -12.65
C ARG A 17 -21.66 -3.11 -12.50
N ARG A 18 -22.31 -3.99 -11.75
CA ARG A 18 -21.90 -5.40 -11.60
C ARG A 18 -21.95 -6.13 -12.95
N SER A 19 -21.05 -7.10 -13.16
CA SER A 19 -21.17 -8.03 -14.29
C SER A 19 -22.50 -8.81 -14.26
N GLY A 20 -23.12 -8.96 -15.43
CA GLY A 20 -24.45 -9.51 -15.66
C GLY A 20 -25.61 -8.54 -15.37
N SER A 21 -25.33 -7.34 -14.85
CA SER A 21 -26.37 -6.37 -14.50
C SER A 21 -26.76 -5.47 -15.67
N GLN A 22 -28.07 -5.25 -15.85
CA GLN A 22 -28.63 -4.20 -16.71
C GLN A 22 -28.74 -2.84 -15.99
N ASN A 23 -28.49 -2.82 -14.68
CA ASN A 23 -28.66 -1.64 -13.84
C ASN A 23 -27.30 -1.09 -13.43
N THR A 24 -27.14 0.22 -13.58
CA THR A 24 -26.06 0.99 -12.97
C THR A 24 -26.64 1.77 -11.81
N PHE A 25 -25.94 1.72 -10.68
CA PHE A 25 -26.32 2.45 -9.49
C PHE A 25 -25.29 3.54 -9.20
N GLN A 26 -25.79 4.67 -8.72
CA GLN A 26 -24.99 5.81 -8.31
C GLN A 26 -25.27 6.15 -6.85
N VAL A 27 -24.23 6.48 -6.11
CA VAL A 27 -24.31 7.15 -4.82
C VAL A 27 -23.52 8.45 -4.91
N GLU A 28 -24.06 9.52 -4.35
CA GLU A 28 -23.41 10.81 -4.25
C GLU A 28 -23.39 11.24 -2.78
N PHE A 29 -22.30 11.88 -2.37
CA PHE A 29 -22.22 12.54 -1.08
C PHE A 29 -21.24 13.71 -1.19
N ASP A 30 -21.55 14.77 -0.45
CA ASP A 30 -20.80 16.01 -0.43
C ASP A 30 -20.52 16.46 1.00
N LYS A 31 -19.95 17.66 1.14
CA LYS A 31 -19.68 18.26 2.46
C LYS A 31 -20.94 18.39 3.32
N SER A 32 -22.10 18.67 2.75
CA SER A 32 -23.34 18.84 3.51
C SER A 32 -23.79 17.54 4.14
N TRP A 33 -23.69 16.43 3.41
CA TRP A 33 -23.96 15.09 3.93
C TRP A 33 -22.94 14.67 5.01
N ILE A 34 -21.69 15.11 4.91
CA ILE A 34 -20.64 14.78 5.91
C ILE A 34 -20.83 15.57 7.21
N ASP A 35 -21.29 16.82 7.10
CA ASP A 35 -21.50 17.72 8.23
C ASP A 35 -22.83 17.43 8.97
N ASP A 36 -23.73 16.63 8.38
CA ASP A 36 -24.97 16.19 9.03
C ASP A 36 -24.68 15.11 10.08
N SER A 37 -24.88 15.44 11.36
CA SER A 37 -24.60 14.54 12.48
C SER A 37 -25.70 13.53 12.77
N ASP A 38 -26.90 13.75 12.21
CA ASP A 38 -28.12 13.11 12.71
C ASP A 38 -28.68 12.06 11.75
N ASP A 39 -28.32 12.12 10.46
CA ASP A 39 -28.74 11.14 9.45
C ASP A 39 -27.59 10.70 8.52
N TRP A 40 -27.19 9.43 8.64
CA TRP A 40 -26.14 8.81 7.82
C TRP A 40 -26.70 8.00 6.64
N GLU A 41 -27.95 8.21 6.25
CA GLU A 41 -28.54 7.55 5.10
C GLU A 41 -27.93 8.05 3.78
N LEU A 42 -27.46 7.10 2.96
CA LEU A 42 -26.96 7.38 1.60
C LEU A 42 -28.02 6.94 0.60
N VAL A 43 -28.62 7.93 -0.06
CA VAL A 43 -29.55 7.67 -1.15
C VAL A 43 -28.76 7.17 -2.37
N TYR A 44 -29.32 6.18 -3.07
CA TYR A 44 -28.78 5.70 -4.32
C TYR A 44 -29.79 5.86 -5.45
N TYR A 45 -29.28 6.08 -6.65
CA TYR A 45 -30.08 6.35 -7.84
C TYR A 45 -29.72 5.35 -8.93
N ARG A 46 -30.70 4.99 -9.76
CA ARG A 46 -30.43 4.29 -11.00
C ARG A 46 -30.07 5.33 -12.06
N VAL A 47 -28.95 5.13 -12.73
CA VAL A 47 -28.41 6.07 -13.73
C VAL A 47 -28.13 5.38 -15.05
N ASP A 48 -27.72 6.17 -16.03
CA ASP A 48 -27.29 5.69 -17.33
C ASP A 48 -26.18 4.63 -17.22
N PRO A 49 -26.16 3.65 -18.14
CA PRO A 49 -25.24 2.54 -18.06
C PRO A 49 -23.77 2.98 -18.25
N ILE A 50 -22.92 2.62 -17.29
CA ILE A 50 -21.46 2.56 -17.48
C ILE A 50 -21.06 1.18 -18.05
N PRO A 51 -19.80 0.96 -18.47
CA PRO A 51 -19.33 -0.36 -18.89
C PRO A 51 -19.58 -1.43 -17.82
N GLU A 52 -19.88 -2.64 -18.28
CA GLU A 52 -20.15 -3.76 -17.37
C GLU A 52 -18.90 -4.11 -16.54
N GLY A 53 -19.11 -4.51 -15.27
CA GLY A 53 -18.02 -4.90 -14.37
C GLY A 53 -17.17 -3.73 -13.89
N THR A 54 -17.65 -2.50 -14.06
CA THR A 54 -16.89 -1.28 -13.79
C THR A 54 -17.45 -0.55 -12.58
N THR A 55 -16.55 0.10 -11.85
CA THR A 55 -16.88 1.09 -10.82
C THR A 55 -16.09 2.37 -11.14
N GLU A 56 -16.81 3.47 -11.34
CA GLU A 56 -16.25 4.80 -11.55
C GLU A 56 -16.38 5.59 -10.24
N VAL A 57 -15.30 6.25 -9.82
CA VAL A 57 -15.26 7.10 -8.64
C VAL A 57 -14.81 8.49 -9.09
N ASP A 58 -15.77 9.40 -9.18
CA ASP A 58 -15.56 10.77 -9.61
C ASP A 58 -15.38 11.66 -8.37
N LEU A 59 -14.25 12.37 -8.32
CA LEU A 59 -13.88 13.28 -7.24
C LEU A 59 -13.77 14.70 -7.80
N SER A 60 -14.63 15.61 -7.34
CA SER A 60 -14.68 17.00 -7.80
C SER A 60 -14.39 17.98 -6.67
N ARG A 61 -13.97 19.20 -7.00
CA ARG A 61 -13.52 20.21 -6.01
C ARG A 61 -12.45 19.63 -5.08
N LEU A 62 -11.34 19.20 -5.69
CA LEU A 62 -10.23 18.61 -4.95
C LEU A 62 -9.67 19.60 -3.93
N ARG A 63 -9.37 19.11 -2.73
CA ARG A 63 -8.77 19.89 -1.63
C ARG A 63 -7.26 20.12 -1.81
N LEU A 64 -6.69 19.59 -2.90
CA LEU A 64 -5.28 19.68 -3.24
C LEU A 64 -5.11 20.09 -4.71
N ALA A 65 -4.02 20.79 -4.99
CA ALA A 65 -3.63 21.11 -6.35
C ALA A 65 -2.86 19.94 -6.98
N LEU A 66 -3.26 19.53 -8.18
CA LEU A 66 -2.52 18.54 -8.97
C LEU A 66 -1.41 19.25 -9.75
N SER A 67 -0.17 19.12 -9.29
CA SER A 67 1.01 19.55 -10.04
C SER A 67 1.64 18.39 -10.79
N LYS A 68 2.50 18.68 -11.78
CA LYS A 68 3.29 17.66 -12.48
C LYS A 68 4.13 16.84 -11.51
N GLU A 69 4.75 17.51 -10.53
CA GLU A 69 5.56 16.86 -9.49
C GLU A 69 4.71 15.92 -8.62
N SER A 70 3.48 16.33 -8.26
CA SER A 70 2.56 15.46 -7.49
C SER A 70 2.17 14.21 -8.29
N VAL A 71 1.96 14.33 -9.60
CA VAL A 71 1.66 13.18 -10.47
C VAL A 71 2.85 12.24 -10.60
N GLU A 72 4.06 12.78 -10.80
CA GLU A 72 5.30 11.99 -10.86
C GLU A 72 5.58 11.27 -9.53
N SER A 73 5.37 11.96 -8.40
CA SER A 73 5.50 11.38 -7.06
C SER A 73 4.48 10.27 -6.82
N LEU A 74 3.22 10.49 -7.23
CA LEU A 74 2.17 9.47 -7.16
C LEU A 74 2.49 8.25 -8.02
N ALA A 75 3.00 8.45 -9.24
CA ALA A 75 3.41 7.36 -10.12
C ALA A 75 4.46 6.47 -9.47
N ARG A 76 5.50 7.08 -8.89
CA ARG A 76 6.55 6.35 -8.16
C ARG A 76 5.96 5.60 -6.97
N HIS A 77 5.17 6.27 -6.15
CA HIS A 77 4.56 5.66 -4.97
C HIS A 77 3.66 4.47 -5.32
N LEU A 78 2.85 4.57 -6.38
CA LEU A 78 2.02 3.46 -6.86
C LEU A 78 2.87 2.31 -7.42
N GLY A 79 3.94 2.65 -8.15
CA GLY A 79 4.90 1.69 -8.70
C GLY A 79 5.57 0.85 -7.62
N GLU A 80 5.93 1.46 -6.49
CA GLU A 80 6.51 0.79 -5.32
C GLU A 80 5.42 0.03 -4.53
N THR A 81 4.29 0.68 -4.24
CA THR A 81 3.21 0.12 -3.41
C THR A 81 2.63 -1.17 -3.98
N TYR A 82 2.43 -1.20 -5.29
CA TYR A 82 1.79 -2.29 -6.02
C TYR A 82 2.74 -3.02 -6.95
N ALA A 83 4.06 -2.93 -6.74
CA ALA A 83 5.08 -3.52 -7.62
C ALA A 83 4.79 -4.99 -7.96
N VAL A 84 4.40 -5.79 -6.96
CA VAL A 84 4.08 -7.22 -7.12
C VAL A 84 2.85 -7.43 -8.01
N PHE A 85 1.82 -6.61 -7.87
CA PHE A 85 0.62 -6.67 -8.71
C PHE A 85 0.89 -6.18 -10.13
N LEU A 86 1.67 -5.12 -10.30
CA LEU A 86 2.02 -4.53 -11.59
C LEU A 86 2.85 -5.46 -12.49
N LYS A 87 3.43 -6.53 -11.93
CA LYS A 87 4.10 -7.60 -12.69
C LYS A 87 3.13 -8.61 -13.28
N ARG A 88 1.86 -8.63 -12.87
CA ARG A 88 0.86 -9.57 -13.38
C ARG A 88 0.31 -9.05 -14.71
N PRO A 89 0.13 -9.90 -15.72
CA PRO A 89 -0.33 -9.47 -17.04
C PRO A 89 -1.78 -8.97 -17.06
N ASP A 90 -2.58 -9.31 -16.05
CA ASP A 90 -4.00 -8.98 -15.91
C ASP A 90 -4.25 -7.75 -15.01
N PHE A 91 -3.20 -7.10 -14.53
CA PHE A 91 -3.31 -5.92 -13.67
C PHE A 91 -2.51 -4.75 -14.23
N THR A 92 -3.12 -3.58 -14.30
CA THR A 92 -2.47 -2.37 -14.80
C THR A 92 -3.01 -1.15 -14.05
N ILE A 93 -2.13 -0.22 -13.72
CA ILE A 93 -2.50 1.10 -13.21
C ILE A 93 -2.07 2.13 -14.26
N LYS A 94 -2.99 3.05 -14.60
CA LYS A 94 -2.73 4.17 -15.49
C LYS A 94 -2.91 5.49 -14.77
N LEU A 95 -2.02 6.45 -15.03
CA LEU A 95 -2.15 7.84 -14.61
C LEU A 95 -2.25 8.70 -15.88
N GLY A 96 -3.46 9.18 -16.17
CA GLY A 96 -3.75 9.75 -17.48
C GLY A 96 -3.56 8.71 -18.59
N THR A 97 -2.65 8.96 -19.52
CA THR A 97 -2.31 8.04 -20.61
C THR A 97 -1.15 7.09 -20.29
N GLU A 98 -0.38 7.39 -19.23
CA GLU A 98 0.85 6.67 -18.90
C GLU A 98 0.58 5.43 -18.04
N VAL A 99 1.27 4.33 -18.34
CA VAL A 99 1.23 3.11 -17.54
C VAL A 99 2.26 3.20 -16.42
N VAL A 100 1.82 2.99 -15.18
CA VAL A 100 2.72 2.96 -14.03
C VAL A 100 3.58 1.70 -14.08
N ALA A 101 4.90 1.87 -14.07
CA ALA A 101 5.84 0.75 -14.02
C ALA A 101 6.02 0.24 -12.57
N ALA A 102 6.22 -1.08 -12.42
CA ALA A 102 6.62 -1.65 -11.14
C ALA A 102 8.00 -1.13 -10.72
N ALA A 103 8.14 -0.70 -9.47
CA ALA A 103 9.39 -0.24 -8.89
C ALA A 103 9.78 -1.18 -7.74
N GLU A 104 10.97 -1.77 -7.81
CA GLU A 104 11.45 -2.73 -6.81
C GLU A 104 12.69 -2.22 -6.07
N PHE A 105 12.80 -2.63 -4.82
CA PHE A 105 13.96 -2.37 -3.98
C PHE A 105 15.02 -3.48 -4.13
N ALA A 106 15.41 -3.80 -5.37
CA ALA A 106 16.26 -4.96 -5.68
C ALA A 106 17.75 -4.62 -5.91
N ASP A 107 18.36 -3.81 -5.03
CA ASP A 107 19.79 -3.44 -5.12
C ASP A 107 20.64 -4.17 -4.08
N TRP A 108 20.77 -5.49 -4.28
CA TRP A 108 21.54 -6.38 -3.40
C TRP A 108 23.02 -6.46 -3.81
N SER A 109 23.88 -6.58 -2.80
CA SER A 109 25.31 -6.83 -2.92
C SER A 109 25.64 -8.18 -2.32
N TYR A 110 26.21 -9.06 -3.13
CA TYR A 110 26.62 -10.38 -2.73
C TYR A 110 27.74 -10.90 -3.64
N LEU A 111 28.62 -11.72 -3.06
CA LEU A 111 29.48 -12.60 -3.85
C LEU A 111 28.63 -13.68 -4.52
N PRO A 112 29.03 -14.23 -5.69
CA PRO A 112 28.21 -15.19 -6.45
C PRO A 112 27.63 -16.36 -5.62
N GLU A 113 28.33 -16.79 -4.56
CA GLU A 113 27.94 -17.92 -3.71
C GLU A 113 27.16 -17.51 -2.44
N TYR A 114 26.97 -16.22 -2.20
CA TYR A 114 26.37 -15.68 -0.96
C TYR A 114 25.20 -14.71 -1.21
N PRO A 115 24.20 -15.09 -2.02
CA PRO A 115 23.04 -14.23 -2.27
C PRO A 115 22.22 -13.96 -1.00
N PRO A 116 21.31 -12.97 -1.02
CA PRO A 116 20.33 -12.76 0.04
C PRO A 116 19.62 -14.07 0.38
N ARG A 117 19.47 -14.33 1.68
CA ARG A 117 18.85 -15.57 2.15
C ARG A 117 17.35 -15.41 2.25
N ASP A 118 16.62 -16.36 1.66
CA ASP A 118 15.17 -16.49 1.82
C ASP A 118 14.85 -17.46 2.96
N TYR A 119 13.93 -17.06 3.82
CA TYR A 119 13.33 -17.86 4.87
C TYR A 119 11.82 -17.83 4.71
N THR A 120 11.17 -18.97 4.92
CA THR A 120 9.72 -19.07 4.87
C THR A 120 9.20 -19.80 6.09
N GLY A 121 8.04 -19.39 6.58
CA GLY A 121 7.38 -20.00 7.72
C GLY A 121 5.89 -19.70 7.76
N GLU A 122 5.25 -20.19 8.80
CA GLU A 122 3.85 -19.92 9.11
C GLU A 122 3.77 -19.49 10.58
N LEU A 123 2.98 -18.46 10.84
CA LEU A 123 2.61 -18.01 12.17
C LEU A 123 1.11 -18.22 12.36
N THR A 124 0.72 -18.56 13.58
CA THR A 124 -0.68 -18.59 13.99
C THR A 124 -0.94 -17.43 14.92
N THR A 125 -1.90 -16.56 14.61
CA THR A 125 -2.28 -15.44 15.49
C THR A 125 -3.03 -15.92 16.72
N ALA A 126 -3.21 -15.05 17.71
CA ALA A 126 -4.02 -15.33 18.90
C ALA A 126 -5.46 -15.76 18.55
N ASP A 127 -6.01 -15.22 17.45
CA ASP A 127 -7.34 -15.53 16.93
C ASP A 127 -7.38 -16.82 16.09
N GLY A 128 -6.26 -17.53 15.97
CA GLY A 128 -6.15 -18.77 15.20
C GLY A 128 -5.96 -18.59 13.70
N ASP A 129 -5.77 -17.37 13.22
CA ASP A 129 -5.52 -17.12 11.80
C ASP A 129 -4.10 -17.56 11.41
N LYS A 130 -3.98 -18.14 10.22
CA LYS A 130 -2.68 -18.50 9.64
C LYS A 130 -2.13 -17.35 8.82
N VAL A 131 -0.89 -16.97 9.10
CA VAL A 131 -0.12 -15.97 8.37
C VAL A 131 1.12 -16.64 7.81
N HIS A 132 1.24 -16.67 6.49
CA HIS A 132 2.46 -17.09 5.82
C HIS A 132 3.48 -15.97 5.88
N VAL A 133 4.70 -16.31 6.27
CA VAL A 133 5.82 -15.38 6.42
C VAL A 133 6.89 -15.75 5.43
N ARG A 134 7.40 -14.75 4.71
CA ARG A 134 8.64 -14.84 3.94
C ARG A 134 9.56 -13.72 4.37
N LEU A 135 10.81 -14.03 4.65
CA LEU A 135 11.85 -13.06 4.97
C LEU A 135 12.99 -13.23 3.97
N ARG A 136 13.40 -12.15 3.33
CA ARG A 136 14.64 -12.09 2.54
C ARG A 136 15.57 -11.10 3.19
N ALA A 137 16.77 -11.52 3.56
CA ALA A 137 17.75 -10.62 4.18
C ALA A 137 19.10 -10.68 3.45
N GLY A 138 19.73 -9.52 3.30
CA GLY A 138 21.01 -9.39 2.61
C GLY A 138 21.64 -8.02 2.79
N LEU A 139 22.73 -7.78 2.07
CA LEU A 139 23.44 -6.51 2.09
C LEU A 139 23.10 -5.68 0.85
N MET A 140 23.04 -4.37 1.03
CA MET A 140 22.85 -3.40 -0.04
C MET A 140 24.16 -3.09 -0.76
N ARG A 141 24.09 -2.68 -2.03
CA ARG A 141 25.28 -2.29 -2.82
C ARG A 141 25.89 -0.97 -2.38
N HIS A 142 25.06 -0.04 -1.95
CA HIS A 142 25.49 1.28 -1.50
C HIS A 142 24.88 1.59 -0.14
N SER A 143 25.67 2.20 0.74
CA SER A 143 25.11 2.90 1.89
C SER A 143 24.50 4.20 1.39
N SER A 144 23.30 4.51 1.86
CA SER A 144 22.60 5.74 1.55
C SER A 144 22.66 6.65 2.77
N GLN A 145 23.07 7.92 2.59
CA GLN A 145 23.00 8.92 3.65
C GLN A 145 21.55 9.16 4.12
N VAL A 146 20.57 8.83 3.28
CA VAL A 146 19.12 8.93 3.55
C VAL A 146 18.61 7.68 4.29
N GLY A 147 19.40 6.61 4.33
CA GLY A 147 19.17 5.45 5.20
C GLY A 147 18.18 4.43 4.66
N ASP A 148 18.38 3.94 3.44
CA ASP A 148 17.54 2.91 2.80
C ASP A 148 17.69 1.50 3.40
N TYR A 149 18.51 1.34 4.43
CA TYR A 149 18.68 0.12 5.21
C TYR A 149 17.53 -0.03 6.22
N GLY A 150 17.30 -1.27 6.66
CA GLY A 150 16.21 -1.59 7.59
C GLY A 150 15.24 -2.63 7.03
N VAL A 151 14.07 -2.70 7.64
CA VAL A 151 13.03 -3.65 7.26
C VAL A 151 12.03 -3.02 6.30
N TYR A 152 11.75 -3.74 5.21
CA TYR A 152 10.73 -3.42 4.22
C TYR A 152 9.59 -4.41 4.41
N LEU A 153 8.41 -3.91 4.73
CA LEU A 153 7.25 -4.72 5.05
C LEU A 153 6.25 -4.73 3.89
N TYR A 154 5.82 -5.92 3.54
CA TYR A 154 4.75 -6.17 2.60
C TYR A 154 3.67 -7.00 3.28
N CYS A 155 2.41 -6.60 3.09
CA CYS A 155 1.25 -7.35 3.57
C CYS A 155 0.33 -7.65 2.39
N ASN A 156 0.06 -8.93 2.14
CA ASN A 156 -0.76 -9.38 1.00
C ASN A 156 -0.33 -8.73 -0.32
N ASP A 157 0.95 -8.87 -0.66
CA ASP A 157 1.60 -8.33 -1.87
C ASP A 157 1.59 -6.79 -2.03
N ARG A 158 1.11 -6.06 -1.02
CA ARG A 158 1.15 -4.59 -0.96
C ARG A 158 2.33 -4.15 -0.10
N PHE A 159 3.18 -3.26 -0.62
CA PHE A 159 4.21 -2.61 0.18
C PHE A 159 3.56 -1.62 1.17
N ILE A 160 3.97 -1.71 2.44
CA ILE A 160 3.38 -0.95 3.55
C ILE A 160 4.32 0.14 4.03
N VAL A 161 5.57 -0.23 4.33
CA VAL A 161 6.59 0.67 4.86
C VAL A 161 7.98 0.13 4.53
N GLY A 162 8.91 1.03 4.21
CA GLY A 162 10.30 0.72 3.91
C GLY A 162 11.25 1.30 4.94
N ALA A 163 12.46 0.73 5.01
CA ALA A 163 13.54 1.21 5.86
C ALA A 163 13.15 1.42 7.34
N LEU A 164 12.29 0.54 7.87
CA LEU A 164 11.87 0.58 9.27
C LEU A 164 13.05 0.18 10.18
N LYS A 165 13.27 0.96 11.24
CA LYS A 165 14.43 0.86 12.15
C LYS A 165 14.02 0.98 13.62
N ASP A 166 12.77 0.75 13.94
CA ASP A 166 12.28 0.87 15.30
C ASP A 166 12.36 -0.47 16.07
N SER A 167 12.04 -0.42 17.36
CA SER A 167 12.05 -1.59 18.22
C SER A 167 11.08 -2.70 17.78
N SER A 168 10.02 -2.38 17.02
CA SER A 168 9.04 -3.36 16.54
C SER A 168 9.63 -4.37 15.56
N VAL A 169 10.72 -3.99 14.88
CA VAL A 169 11.47 -4.86 13.97
C VAL A 169 12.81 -5.31 14.56
N GLY A 170 12.95 -5.22 15.89
CA GLY A 170 14.15 -5.67 16.60
C GLY A 170 15.34 -4.72 16.46
N PHE A 171 15.16 -3.51 15.92
CA PHE A 171 16.19 -2.47 15.94
C PHE A 171 16.20 -1.80 17.31
N VAL A 172 16.80 -2.48 18.29
CA VAL A 172 17.00 -1.96 19.65
C VAL A 172 18.49 -1.70 19.86
N SER A 173 18.84 -0.52 20.39
CA SER A 173 20.20 -0.19 20.80
C SER A 173 20.69 -1.22 21.83
N GLY A 174 21.78 -1.93 21.52
CA GLY A 174 22.41 -2.91 22.42
C GLY A 174 22.33 -4.38 21.98
N LEU A 175 21.48 -4.73 21.00
CA LEU A 175 21.42 -6.09 20.44
C LEU A 175 22.02 -6.21 19.02
N LEU A 176 22.07 -5.11 18.26
CA LEU A 176 22.59 -5.06 16.88
C LEU A 176 23.77 -4.08 16.68
N GLY A 177 24.42 -3.64 17.76
CA GLY A 177 25.52 -2.67 17.72
C GLY A 177 25.05 -1.24 17.38
N GLN A 178 25.86 -0.23 17.70
CA GLN A 178 25.58 1.16 17.34
C GLN A 178 25.72 1.32 15.81
N MET A 179 24.60 1.20 15.12
CA MET A 179 24.52 1.29 13.67
C MET A 179 24.44 2.76 13.24
N HIS A 180 25.59 3.32 12.87
CA HIS A 180 25.66 4.65 12.25
C HIS A 180 25.11 4.57 10.81
N PRO A 181 24.25 5.51 10.35
CA PRO A 181 23.63 5.48 9.02
C PRO A 181 24.60 5.31 7.83
N SER A 182 25.88 5.63 8.00
CA SER A 182 26.92 5.45 6.98
C SER A 182 27.51 4.03 6.89
N LEU A 183 27.19 3.13 7.83
CA LEU A 183 27.76 1.78 7.94
C LEU A 183 26.73 0.66 7.74
N SER A 184 25.45 0.95 7.92
CA SER A 184 24.40 -0.06 7.85
C SER A 184 24.01 -0.37 6.41
N LEU A 185 24.38 -1.57 5.96
CA LEU A 185 24.03 -2.11 4.65
C LEU A 185 22.95 -3.20 4.74
N LEU A 186 22.48 -3.55 5.92
CA LEU A 186 21.49 -4.62 6.10
C LEU A 186 20.12 -4.16 5.60
N ARG A 187 19.56 -4.91 4.66
CA ARG A 187 18.15 -4.82 4.27
C ARG A 187 17.48 -6.15 4.49
N ALA A 188 16.30 -6.10 5.07
CA ALA A 188 15.42 -7.25 5.22
C ALA A 188 14.06 -6.91 4.60
N GLU A 189 13.58 -7.77 3.72
CA GLU A 189 12.24 -7.69 3.13
C GLU A 189 11.37 -8.77 3.79
N LEU A 190 10.30 -8.35 4.45
CA LEU A 190 9.36 -9.19 5.17
C LEU A 190 8.02 -9.15 4.44
N TRP A 191 7.57 -10.30 3.94
CA TRP A 191 6.24 -10.48 3.37
C TRP A 191 5.38 -11.30 4.31
N LEU A 192 4.21 -10.76 4.60
CA LEU A 192 3.15 -11.40 5.39
C LEU A 192 1.93 -11.59 4.49
N SER A 193 1.40 -12.82 4.45
CA SER A 193 0.22 -13.14 3.65
C SER A 193 -0.80 -13.94 4.46
N GLY A 194 -2.05 -13.47 4.48
CA GLY A 194 -3.12 -14.07 5.27
C GLY A 194 -4.38 -13.19 5.34
N PRO A 195 -5.33 -13.52 6.22
CA PRO A 195 -6.56 -12.73 6.41
C PRO A 195 -6.26 -11.25 6.69
N ALA A 196 -7.04 -10.35 6.11
CA ALA A 196 -6.82 -8.91 6.23
C ALA A 196 -6.82 -8.38 7.68
N ARG A 197 -7.54 -9.05 8.58
CA ARG A 197 -7.59 -8.74 10.02
C ARG A 197 -6.34 -9.16 10.79
N ALA A 198 -5.57 -10.10 10.24
CA ALA A 198 -4.35 -10.63 10.85
C ALA A 198 -3.08 -9.89 10.35
N MET A 199 -3.24 -8.90 9.47
CA MET A 199 -2.12 -8.13 8.95
C MET A 199 -1.82 -6.97 9.91
N PRO A 200 -0.56 -6.76 10.33
CA PRO A 200 -0.20 -5.77 11.35
C PRO A 200 -0.15 -4.34 10.80
N TRP A 201 -0.92 -4.02 9.77
CA TRP A 201 -0.99 -2.67 9.20
C TRP A 201 -1.86 -1.74 10.06
N ASN A 202 -1.60 -0.45 10.01
CA ASN A 202 -2.51 0.55 10.57
C ASN A 202 -3.71 0.80 9.63
N SER A 203 -4.69 1.60 10.11
CA SER A 203 -5.91 1.89 9.34
C SER A 203 -5.67 2.60 8.00
N THR A 204 -4.53 3.28 7.83
CA THR A 204 -4.11 3.93 6.57
C THR A 204 -3.29 3.01 5.67
N LYS A 205 -2.91 1.81 6.13
CA LYS A 205 -2.05 0.85 5.44
C LYS A 205 -0.71 1.43 4.98
N SER A 206 -0.14 2.31 5.80
CA SER A 206 1.11 3.04 5.54
C SER A 206 2.12 2.91 6.69
N GLY A 207 1.89 1.96 7.60
CA GLY A 207 2.70 1.71 8.78
C GLY A 207 2.17 0.54 9.58
N LEU A 208 2.89 0.19 10.65
CA LEU A 208 2.51 -0.89 11.58
C LEU A 208 1.51 -0.42 12.64
N HIS A 209 0.63 -1.31 13.07
CA HIS A 209 -0.14 -1.18 14.30
C HIS A 209 0.65 -1.85 15.42
N GLN A 210 1.15 -1.07 16.39
CA GLN A 210 2.11 -1.57 17.38
C GLN A 210 1.52 -2.57 18.39
N ASP A 211 0.19 -2.62 18.52
CA ASP A 211 -0.50 -3.50 19.47
C ASP A 211 -0.99 -4.82 18.82
N HIS A 212 -0.51 -5.17 17.62
CA HIS A 212 -1.07 -6.23 16.78
C HIS A 212 -0.18 -7.48 16.64
#